data_AF-A0A392QSR4-F1
#
_entry.id   AF-A0A392QSR4-F1
#
_cell.length_a   1.000
_cell.length_b   1.000
_cell.length_c   1.000
_cell.angle_alpha   90.00
_cell.angle_beta   90.00
_cell.angle_gamma   90.00
#
_symmetry.space_group_name_H-M   'P 1'
#
loop_
_entity.id
_entity.type
_entity.pdbx_description
1 polymer ?
#
loop_
_entity_poly.entity_id
_entity_poly.type
_entity_poly.pdbx_seq_one_letter_code
_entity_poly.pdbx_strand_id
1 'polypeptide(L)'
;MMSDSTNVLSPGRTTSESVVADSLLRHISESKGRVITTQFASNLHRIGSVKAAADLTGRKLVFVGMSLRTYLEAAWKDGKAPFDPSTL
;
A
#
# COMPACT_ATOMS: atom_id res chain seq x y z
N MET A 1 -3.78 -3.46 32.76
CA MET A 1 -3.86 -3.85 31.34
C MET A 1 -3.59 -2.59 30.52
N MET A 2 -2.70 -2.65 29.53
CA MET A 2 -2.44 -1.52 28.62
C MET A 2 -3.08 -1.86 27.28
N SER A 3 -3.95 -0.98 26.76
CA SER A 3 -4.69 -1.18 25.51
C SER A 3 -4.65 0.09 24.67
N ASP A 4 -4.65 -0.05 23.34
CA ASP A 4 -4.73 1.08 22.40
C ASP A 4 -6.17 1.62 22.35
N SER A 5 -6.33 2.92 22.59
CA SER A 5 -7.63 3.61 22.60
C SER A 5 -7.83 4.54 21.39
N THR A 6 -6.92 4.54 20.41
CA THR A 6 -6.93 5.46 19.25
C THR A 6 -8.28 5.52 18.54
N ASN A 7 -8.98 4.37 18.44
CA ASN A 7 -10.24 4.27 17.69
C ASN A 7 -11.43 3.80 18.52
N VAL A 8 -11.40 3.92 19.85
CA VAL A 8 -12.44 3.35 20.75
C VAL A 8 -13.83 3.97 20.55
N LEU A 9 -13.90 5.21 20.06
CA LEU A 9 -15.15 5.92 19.84
C LEU A 9 -15.83 5.54 18.51
N SER A 10 -15.15 4.78 17.64
CA SER A 10 -15.67 4.35 16.35
C SER A 10 -16.37 2.99 16.50
N PRO A 11 -17.71 2.92 16.39
CA PRO A 11 -18.42 1.65 16.51
C PRO A 11 -18.14 0.74 15.30
N GLY A 12 -18.30 -0.57 15.51
CA GLY A 12 -18.13 -1.58 14.46
C GLY A 12 -16.72 -2.15 14.39
N ARG A 13 -16.31 -2.57 13.19
CA ARG A 13 -15.00 -3.21 12.95
C ARG A 13 -14.28 -2.52 11.80
N THR A 14 -12.97 -2.39 11.93
CA THR A 14 -12.12 -1.88 10.86
C THR A 14 -12.22 -2.77 9.62
N THR A 15 -12.35 -2.13 8.46
CA THR A 15 -12.35 -2.82 7.16
C THR A 15 -11.04 -3.55 6.92
N SER A 16 -11.11 -4.75 6.36
CA SER A 16 -9.93 -5.52 5.96
C SER A 16 -9.15 -4.82 4.84
N GLU A 17 -7.82 -4.87 4.91
CA GLU A 17 -6.94 -4.41 3.83
C GLU A 17 -7.17 -5.17 2.51
N SER A 18 -7.68 -6.40 2.56
CA SER A 18 -8.06 -7.15 1.34
C SER A 18 -9.14 -6.42 0.54
N VAL A 19 -10.15 -5.88 1.22
CA VAL A 19 -11.24 -5.11 0.58
C VAL A 19 -10.69 -3.82 -0.03
N VAL A 20 -9.69 -3.21 0.61
CA VAL A 20 -9.01 -2.03 0.06
C VAL A 20 -8.19 -2.40 -1.19
N ALA A 21 -7.52 -3.55 -1.19
CA ALA A 21 -6.78 -4.04 -2.35
C ALA A 21 -7.70 -4.26 -3.56
N ASP A 22 -8.88 -4.86 -3.35
CA ASP A 22 -9.88 -5.06 -4.42
C ASP A 22 -10.36 -3.72 -4.99
N SER A 23 -10.60 -2.74 -4.13
CA SER A 23 -11.00 -1.38 -4.53
C SER A 23 -9.89 -0.67 -5.33
N LEU A 24 -8.63 -0.77 -4.88
CA LEU A 24 -7.48 -0.22 -5.60
C LEU A 24 -7.34 -0.84 -6.99
N LEU A 25 -7.41 -2.17 -7.09
CA LEU A 25 -7.32 -2.86 -8.38
C LEU A 25 -8.40 -2.39 -9.34
N ARG A 26 -9.66 -2.32 -8.87
CA ARG A 26 -10.78 -1.84 -9.67
C ARG A 26 -10.50 -0.43 -10.22
N HIS A 27 -10.21 0.53 -9.35
CA HIS A 27 -9.99 1.92 -9.78
C HIS A 27 -8.76 2.11 -10.67
N ILE A 28 -7.68 1.38 -10.42
CA ILE A 28 -6.47 1.42 -11.25
C ILE A 28 -6.73 0.82 -12.64
N SER A 29 -7.53 -0.25 -12.72
CA SER A 29 -7.90 -0.91 -13.98
C SER A 29 -8.85 -0.09 -14.84
N GLU A 30 -9.82 0.61 -14.24
CA GLU A 30 -10.80 1.44 -14.94
C GLU A 30 -10.19 2.75 -15.46
N SER A 31 -9.07 3.20 -14.88
CA SER A 31 -8.42 4.44 -15.29
C SER A 31 -7.82 4.35 -16.69
N LYS A 32 -8.11 5.32 -17.56
CA LYS A 32 -7.49 5.40 -18.90
C LYS A 32 -6.15 6.14 -18.90
N GLY A 33 -5.89 6.94 -17.85
CA GLY A 33 -4.75 7.84 -17.78
C GLY A 33 -3.68 7.37 -16.79
N ARG A 34 -2.83 8.31 -16.39
CA ARG A 34 -1.89 8.13 -15.27
C ARG A 34 -2.68 8.09 -13.96
N VAL A 35 -2.32 7.17 -13.07
CA VAL A 35 -2.87 7.09 -11.71
C VAL A 35 -1.85 7.66 -10.73
N ILE A 36 -2.31 8.49 -9.80
CA ILE A 36 -1.50 9.05 -8.72
C ILE A 36 -2.17 8.65 -7.41
N THR A 37 -1.43 7.97 -6.52
CA THR A 37 -1.90 7.56 -5.21
C THR A 37 -1.11 8.28 -4.12
N THR A 38 -1.78 8.77 -3.09
CA THR A 38 -1.15 9.33 -1.89
C THR A 38 -1.41 8.39 -0.70
N GLN A 39 -0.38 8.16 0.12
CA GLN A 39 -0.47 7.27 1.28
C GLN A 39 0.68 7.52 2.26
N PHE A 40 0.52 7.01 3.48
CA PHE A 40 1.60 6.99 4.46
C PHE A 40 2.63 5.92 4.12
N ALA A 41 3.92 6.28 4.15
CA ALA A 41 5.01 5.36 3.83
C ALA A 41 5.13 4.19 4.81
N SER A 42 4.67 4.36 6.05
CA SER A 42 4.66 3.31 7.08
C SER A 42 3.66 2.18 6.79
N ASN A 43 2.68 2.38 5.91
CA ASN A 43 1.75 1.32 5.52
C ASN A 43 2.30 0.54 4.32
N LEU A 44 3.24 -0.37 4.60
CA LEU A 44 3.90 -1.20 3.60
C LEU A 44 2.92 -2.11 2.83
N HIS A 45 1.94 -2.69 3.51
CA HIS A 45 0.96 -3.56 2.87
C HIS A 45 0.14 -2.81 1.81
N ARG A 46 -0.21 -1.53 2.07
CA ARG A 46 -0.91 -0.71 1.09
C ARG A 46 -0.06 -0.41 -0.14
N ILE A 47 1.24 -0.16 0.04
CA ILE A 47 2.19 -0.02 -1.08
C ILE A 47 2.24 -1.32 -1.90
N GLY A 48 2.23 -2.47 -1.23
CA GLY A 48 2.11 -3.80 -1.86
C GLY A 48 0.86 -3.95 -2.72
N SER A 49 -0.32 -3.60 -2.20
CA SER A 49 -1.57 -3.66 -2.95
C SER A 49 -1.56 -2.76 -4.19
N VAL A 50 -0.97 -1.57 -4.10
CA VAL A 50 -0.80 -0.66 -5.25
C VAL A 50 0.15 -1.26 -6.29
N LYS A 51 1.26 -1.88 -5.87
CA LYS A 51 2.19 -2.56 -6.78
C LYS A 51 1.52 -3.73 -7.51
N ALA A 52 0.81 -4.58 -6.78
CA ALA A 52 0.09 -5.71 -7.37
C ALA A 52 -0.95 -5.24 -8.40
N ALA A 53 -1.72 -4.20 -8.09
CA ALA A 53 -2.67 -3.62 -9.05
C ALA A 53 -1.98 -3.00 -10.27
N ALA A 54 -0.83 -2.35 -10.08
CA ALA A 54 -0.04 -1.81 -11.19
C ALA A 54 0.45 -2.94 -12.11
N ASP A 55 1.02 -4.02 -11.55
CA ASP A 55 1.53 -5.16 -12.31
C ASP A 55 0.42 -5.85 -13.11
N LEU A 56 -0.73 -6.12 -12.47
CA LEU A 56 -1.89 -6.76 -13.12
C LEU A 56 -2.48 -5.93 -14.27
N THR A 57 -2.30 -4.61 -14.23
CA THR A 57 -2.78 -3.68 -15.27
C THR A 57 -1.70 -3.27 -16.26
N GLY A 58 -0.52 -3.89 -16.20
CA GLY A 58 0.61 -3.58 -17.08
C GLY A 58 1.21 -2.19 -16.87
N ARG A 59 0.99 -1.59 -15.70
CA ARG A 59 1.50 -0.27 -15.32
C ARG A 59 2.81 -0.38 -14.56
N LYS A 60 3.64 0.64 -14.69
CA LYS A 60 4.87 0.81 -13.89
C LYS A 60 4.59 1.68 -12.66
N LEU A 61 5.19 1.32 -11.54
CA LEU A 61 5.07 2.05 -10.28
C LEU A 61 6.30 2.91 -10.07
N VAL A 62 6.12 4.19 -9.75
CA VAL A 62 7.22 5.09 -9.40
C VAL A 62 6.91 5.78 -8.09
N PHE A 63 7.89 5.85 -7.20
CA PHE A 63 7.76 6.60 -5.95
C PHE A 63 8.10 8.06 -6.15
N VAL A 64 7.28 8.91 -5.53
CA VAL A 64 7.54 10.34 -5.40
C VAL A 64 7.79 10.61 -3.92
N GLY A 65 9.07 10.76 -3.56
CA GLY A 65 9.53 11.01 -2.18
C GLY A 65 10.39 9.90 -1.60
N MET A 66 11.30 10.28 -0.70
CA MET A 66 12.31 9.37 -0.14
C MET A 66 11.75 8.36 0.88
N SER A 67 10.71 8.74 1.63
CA SER A 67 10.19 7.93 2.74
C SER A 67 9.66 6.58 2.28
N LEU A 68 8.94 6.52 1.16
CA LEU A 68 8.42 5.26 0.58
C LEU A 68 9.55 4.27 0.32
N ARG A 69 10.66 4.75 -0.26
CA ARG A 69 11.84 3.92 -0.53
C ARG A 69 12.51 3.48 0.78
N THR A 70 12.70 4.41 1.73
CA THR A 70 13.33 4.11 3.03
C THR A 70 12.58 3.02 3.80
N TYR A 71 11.25 3.10 3.88
CA TYR A 71 10.44 2.10 4.57
C TYR A 71 10.46 0.75 3.86
N LEU A 72 10.35 0.74 2.53
CA LEU A 72 10.40 -0.51 1.75
C LEU A 72 11.77 -1.20 1.88
N GLU A 73 12.87 -0.44 1.85
CA GLU A 73 14.22 -0.97 2.02
C GLU A 73 14.47 -1.50 3.43
N ALA A 74 13.98 -0.80 4.46
CA ALA A 74 14.06 -1.28 5.84
C ALA A 74 13.31 -2.60 6.00
N ALA A 75 12.10 -2.69 5.45
CA ALA A 75 11.30 -3.92 5.46
C ALA A 75 11.96 -5.05 4.66
N TRP A 76 12.63 -4.74 3.55
CA TRP A 76 13.33 -5.73 2.74
C TRP A 76 14.51 -6.34 3.50
N LYS A 77 15.29 -5.50 4.19
CA LYS A 77 16.39 -5.96 5.07
C LYS A 77 15.88 -6.83 6.22
N ASP A 78 14.67 -6.59 6.72
CA ASP A 78 14.00 -7.40 7.75
C ASP A 78 13.25 -8.63 7.18
N GLY A 79 13.25 -8.83 5.86
CA GLY A 79 12.57 -9.96 5.20
C GLY A 79 11.03 -9.86 5.19
N LYS A 80 10.47 -8.67 5.41
CA LYS A 80 9.01 -8.42 5.53
C LYS A 80 8.45 -7.53 4.42
N ALA A 81 9.25 -7.11 3.45
CA ALA A 81 8.74 -6.25 2.39
C ALA A 81 7.72 -7.01 1.54
N PRO A 82 6.66 -6.32 1.07
CA PRO A 82 5.63 -6.91 0.22
C PRO A 82 6.13 -7.27 -1.19
N PHE A 83 7.26 -6.70 -1.63
CA PHE A 83 7.91 -7.01 -2.90
C PHE A 83 9.38 -6.55 -2.86
N ASP A 84 10.19 -7.02 -3.82
CA ASP A 84 11.59 -6.63 -3.96
C ASP A 84 11.71 -5.17 -4.44
N PRO A 85 12.39 -4.27 -3.71
CA PRO A 85 12.63 -2.89 -4.12
C PRO A 85 13.27 -2.73 -5.52
N SER A 86 14.01 -3.74 -6.00
CA SER A 86 14.64 -3.73 -7.33
C SER A 86 13.65 -3.82 -8.49
N THR A 87 12.40 -4.20 -8.21
CA THR A 87 11.34 -4.44 -9.21
C THR A 87 10.40 -3.25 -9.43
N LEU A 88 10.77 -2.08 -8.90
CA LEU A 88 10.08 -0.82 -9.13
C LEU A 88 10.18 -0.38 -10.61
#